data_AF-A0A401H675-F1
#
_entry.id   AF-A0A401H675-F1
#
_cell.length_a   1.000
_cell.length_b   1.000
_cell.length_c   1.000
_cell.angle_alpha   90.00
_cell.angle_beta   90.00
_cell.angle_gamma   90.00
#
_symmetry.space_group_name_H-M   'P 1'
#
loop_
_entity.id
_entity.type
_entity.pdbx_description
1 polymer ?
#
loop_
_entity_poly.entity_id
_entity_poly.type
_entity_poly.pdbx_seq_one_letter_code
_entity_poly.pdbx_strand_id
1 'polypeptide(L)'
;MDNIFFSALANSAPKDVVVSYDIACQWHRNLWKWYHIYEDCPFKKDDQDFVFLIPKFHINAHQDSCQMSFSFHNTPHIGETDGEGVERPWSDSNLYSSSTKEMGPGSWCDFLDDAFADYNWQKICDMPALFLTRIKAALPERNEQVFTFVELNSAITPEDRGEWTTTIEAWEKNPSQTNLFVITRPAVTQAAVQLQLANEEAAKLENGERSGIVYELPSLSMMIMVRMELQEQQSCIAQVQNKVNADAARYRRAFNAINSLSTLLDEPSTPHDLVLLQDEDVRGMTEGESSKTHSWKKMSWIWRRHGMRNSSAMDSAVSEELRIEWCKARAWAHRWIEECRQLPEEMRRVITFHGWMAQWWLDRVDAIPARSKEHLEGANAYAFCQAEIWESMENYCHTGVNSSEAAPLQYSPAIDFAAVLGPAAEIPSVPVPTPSVG
;
A
#
# COMPACT_ATOMS: atom_id res chain seq x y z
N MET A 1 23.65 5.73 -4.83
CA MET A 1 22.61 4.68 -4.88
C MET A 1 23.09 3.49 -5.70
N ASP A 2 23.46 3.68 -6.96
CA ASP A 2 23.83 2.63 -7.91
C ASP A 2 24.87 1.62 -7.38
N ASN A 3 25.98 2.10 -6.80
CA ASN A 3 27.02 1.21 -6.25
C ASN A 3 26.47 0.30 -5.14
N ILE A 4 25.68 0.83 -4.21
CA ILE A 4 25.05 0.06 -3.12
C ILE A 4 24.05 -0.94 -3.71
N PHE A 5 23.24 -0.51 -4.68
CA PHE A 5 22.26 -1.35 -5.35
C PHE A 5 22.91 -2.55 -6.06
N PHE A 6 23.92 -2.31 -6.91
CA PHE A 6 24.61 -3.38 -7.62
C PHE A 6 25.43 -4.27 -6.69
N SER A 7 26.05 -3.70 -5.64
CA SER A 7 26.77 -4.49 -4.63
C SER A 7 25.83 -5.40 -3.82
N ALA A 8 24.60 -4.95 -3.53
CA ALA A 8 23.61 -5.78 -2.84
C ALA A 8 23.15 -6.97 -3.69
N LEU A 9 23.04 -6.79 -5.01
CA LEU A 9 22.61 -7.84 -5.94
C LEU A 9 23.74 -8.78 -6.39
N ALA A 10 24.99 -8.45 -6.09
CA ALA A 10 26.17 -9.19 -6.52
C ALA A 10 26.25 -10.65 -6.04
N ASN A 11 25.74 -10.94 -4.83
CA ASN A 11 25.97 -12.23 -4.17
C ASN A 11 24.81 -13.22 -4.39
N SER A 12 23.58 -12.80 -4.06
CA SER A 12 22.41 -13.69 -4.03
C SER A 12 21.14 -12.94 -4.43
N ALA A 13 21.06 -12.48 -5.68
CA ALA A 13 19.85 -11.84 -6.19
C ALA A 13 18.79 -12.90 -6.56
N PRO A 14 17.57 -12.84 -5.99
CA PRO A 14 16.46 -13.66 -6.46
C PRO A 14 16.06 -13.25 -7.89
N LYS A 15 15.31 -14.11 -8.56
CA LYS A 15 14.83 -13.83 -9.93
C LYS A 15 13.96 -12.56 -9.97
N ASP A 16 13.00 -12.45 -9.06
CA ASP A 16 12.11 -11.30 -8.99
C ASP A 16 12.63 -10.32 -7.93
N VAL A 17 12.92 -9.08 -8.34
CA VAL A 17 13.49 -8.05 -7.46
C VAL A 17 12.60 -6.81 -7.47
N VAL A 18 12.08 -6.46 -6.29
CA VAL A 18 11.35 -5.21 -6.05
C VAL A 18 12.29 -4.19 -5.43
N VAL A 19 12.36 -3.01 -6.03
CA VAL A 19 13.25 -1.92 -5.63
C VAL A 19 12.42 -0.71 -5.24
N SER A 20 12.56 -0.27 -4.00
CA SER A 20 11.90 0.93 -3.49
C SER A 20 12.87 2.09 -3.38
N TYR A 21 12.53 3.24 -3.98
CA TYR A 21 13.28 4.47 -3.82
C TYR A 21 12.40 5.69 -4.08
N ASP A 22 12.58 6.77 -3.33
CA ASP A 22 11.76 7.98 -3.44
C ASP A 22 11.70 8.51 -4.87
N ILE A 23 12.86 8.56 -5.53
CA ILE A 23 12.96 9.01 -6.92
C ILE A 23 13.08 7.85 -7.91
N ALA A 24 12.56 6.66 -7.56
CA ALA A 24 12.60 5.48 -8.42
C ALA A 24 12.15 5.80 -9.84
N CYS A 25 11.07 6.57 -10.01
CA CYS A 25 10.51 6.94 -11.33
C CYS A 25 11.46 7.74 -12.25
N GLN A 26 12.47 8.41 -11.67
CA GLN A 26 13.52 9.12 -12.41
C GLN A 26 14.77 8.27 -12.52
N TRP A 27 15.18 7.64 -11.41
CA TRP A 27 16.42 6.91 -11.27
C TRP A 27 16.48 5.66 -12.17
N HIS A 28 15.43 4.82 -12.18
CA HIS A 28 15.42 3.57 -12.96
C HIS A 28 15.59 3.80 -14.47
N ARG A 29 15.21 4.97 -14.99
CA ARG A 29 15.32 5.33 -16.42
C ARG A 29 16.76 5.40 -16.91
N ASN A 30 17.70 5.72 -16.02
CA ASN A 30 19.12 5.85 -16.34
C ASN A 30 19.98 4.78 -15.69
N LEU A 31 19.45 4.02 -14.72
CA LEU A 31 20.16 2.95 -14.02
C LEU A 31 20.95 2.04 -14.96
N TRP A 32 20.28 1.49 -15.99
CA TRP A 32 20.89 0.59 -16.94
C TRP A 32 21.86 1.27 -17.91
N LYS A 33 21.69 2.58 -18.13
CA LYS A 33 22.67 3.35 -18.87
C LYS A 33 23.96 3.46 -18.08
N TRP A 34 23.94 3.52 -16.75
CA TRP A 34 25.14 3.65 -15.93
C TRP A 34 25.76 2.32 -15.50
N TYR A 35 25.08 1.21 -15.77
CA TYR A 35 25.56 -0.13 -15.43
C TYR A 35 26.97 -0.44 -15.95
N HIS A 36 27.34 0.05 -17.15
CA HIS A 36 28.69 -0.12 -17.71
C HIS A 36 29.79 0.65 -16.96
N ILE A 37 29.46 1.55 -16.03
CA ILE A 37 30.47 2.18 -15.17
C ILE A 37 30.95 1.18 -14.10
N TYR A 38 30.15 0.16 -13.82
CA TYR A 38 30.40 -0.86 -12.80
C TYR A 38 30.84 -2.18 -13.44
N GLU A 39 31.77 -2.16 -14.40
CA GLU A 39 32.20 -3.35 -15.17
C GLU A 39 32.73 -4.49 -14.29
N ASP A 40 33.29 -4.17 -13.12
CA ASP A 40 33.78 -5.16 -12.14
C ASP A 40 32.67 -5.73 -11.25
N CYS A 41 31.41 -5.31 -11.43
CA CYS A 41 30.32 -5.83 -10.64
C CYS A 41 29.94 -7.24 -11.13
N PRO A 42 29.95 -8.26 -10.24
CA PRO A 42 29.61 -9.63 -10.63
C PRO A 42 28.11 -9.83 -10.91
N PHE A 43 27.28 -8.84 -10.58
CA PHE A 43 25.85 -8.86 -10.84
C PHE A 43 25.54 -8.81 -12.34
N LYS A 44 24.69 -9.71 -12.85
CA LYS A 44 24.25 -9.77 -14.25
C LYS A 44 22.80 -9.35 -14.39
N LYS A 45 22.54 -8.19 -14.99
CA LYS A 45 21.19 -7.61 -15.07
C LYS A 45 20.12 -8.46 -15.75
N ASP A 46 20.50 -9.31 -16.71
CA ASP A 46 19.55 -10.02 -17.59
C ASP A 46 18.98 -11.30 -16.95
N ASP A 47 19.47 -11.67 -15.76
CA ASP A 47 19.03 -12.85 -15.03
C ASP A 47 17.86 -12.56 -14.07
N GLN A 48 17.44 -11.29 -13.93
CA GLN A 48 16.42 -10.84 -12.97
C GLN A 48 15.35 -9.96 -13.61
N ASP A 49 14.13 -10.10 -13.08
CA ASP A 49 12.96 -9.30 -13.38
C ASP A 49 12.81 -8.19 -12.32
N PHE A 50 12.82 -6.93 -12.75
CA PHE A 50 12.82 -5.77 -11.84
C PHE A 50 11.48 -5.04 -11.82
N VAL A 51 11.00 -4.74 -10.62
CA VAL A 51 9.89 -3.81 -10.38
C VAL A 51 10.39 -2.64 -9.53
N PHE A 52 10.18 -1.43 -10.01
CA PHE A 52 10.58 -0.21 -9.30
C PHE A 52 9.35 0.47 -8.70
N LEU A 53 9.40 0.77 -7.41
CA LEU A 53 8.30 1.36 -6.66
C LEU A 53 8.77 2.58 -5.86
N ILE A 54 7.82 3.43 -5.49
CA ILE A 54 8.03 4.59 -4.62
C ILE A 54 7.35 4.29 -3.28
N PRO A 55 8.03 4.51 -2.14
CA PRO A 55 7.45 4.28 -0.82
C PRO A 55 6.08 4.97 -0.63
N LYS A 56 5.18 4.33 0.13
CA LYS A 56 3.75 4.69 0.25
C LYS A 56 3.53 6.13 0.73
N PHE A 57 4.42 6.68 1.55
CA PHE A 57 4.35 8.06 2.03
C PHE A 57 4.79 9.05 0.95
N HIS A 58 5.90 8.74 0.27
CA HIS A 58 6.52 9.63 -0.71
C HIS A 58 5.75 9.71 -2.02
N ILE A 59 5.06 8.65 -2.42
CA ILE A 59 4.40 8.57 -3.74
C ILE A 59 3.38 9.70 -3.99
N ASN A 60 2.72 10.21 -2.95
CA ASN A 60 1.74 11.29 -3.06
C ASN A 60 2.38 12.63 -3.47
N ALA A 61 3.69 12.80 -3.28
CA ALA A 61 4.43 13.98 -3.72
C ALA A 61 4.82 13.92 -5.21
N HIS A 62 4.53 12.81 -5.90
CA HIS A 62 4.78 12.65 -7.33
C HIS A 62 3.52 12.94 -8.15
N GLN A 63 3.73 13.23 -9.44
CA GLN A 63 2.66 13.35 -10.42
C GLN A 63 1.77 12.09 -10.50
N ASP A 64 0.52 12.26 -10.91
CA ASP A 64 -0.51 11.21 -10.92
C ASP A 64 -0.08 9.93 -11.68
N SER A 65 0.65 10.07 -12.78
CA SER A 65 1.15 8.92 -13.55
C SER A 65 2.13 8.05 -12.75
N CYS A 66 2.91 8.66 -11.85
CA CYS A 66 3.78 7.95 -10.93
C CYS A 66 2.96 7.26 -9.83
N GLN A 67 1.94 7.92 -9.30
CA GLN A 67 1.06 7.36 -8.26
C GLN A 67 0.37 6.08 -8.70
N MET A 68 0.07 5.92 -9.99
CA MET A 68 -0.55 4.69 -10.48
C MET A 68 0.46 3.60 -10.84
N SER A 69 1.65 3.99 -11.34
CA SER A 69 2.61 3.05 -11.94
C SER A 69 3.68 2.54 -10.96
N PHE A 70 3.98 3.31 -9.90
CA PHE A 70 5.03 2.99 -8.92
C PHE A 70 4.44 2.67 -7.53
N SER A 71 3.13 2.38 -7.45
CA SER A 71 2.43 2.13 -6.20
C SER A 71 2.59 0.70 -5.73
N PHE A 72 2.97 0.56 -4.46
CA PHE A 72 2.92 -0.72 -3.74
C PHE A 72 1.52 -1.34 -3.79
N HIS A 73 0.47 -0.57 -3.50
CA HIS A 73 -0.90 -1.11 -3.45
C HIS A 73 -1.31 -1.80 -4.76
N ASN A 74 -0.85 -1.28 -5.89
CA ASN A 74 -1.23 -1.79 -7.21
C ASN A 74 -0.33 -2.92 -7.71
N THR A 75 0.76 -3.24 -7.00
CA THR A 75 1.80 -4.17 -7.47
C THR A 75 1.60 -5.56 -6.85
N PRO A 76 1.52 -6.64 -7.66
CA PRO A 76 1.45 -8.00 -7.16
C PRO A 76 2.67 -8.47 -6.35
N HIS A 77 2.43 -9.44 -5.47
CA HIS A 77 3.46 -10.21 -4.73
C HIS A 77 4.25 -9.44 -3.66
N ILE A 78 3.81 -8.25 -3.28
CA ILE A 78 4.50 -7.39 -2.31
C ILE A 78 3.81 -7.30 -0.94
N GLY A 79 2.62 -7.91 -0.80
CA GLY A 79 1.87 -7.86 0.45
C GLY A 79 1.50 -6.42 0.83
N GLU A 80 1.55 -6.11 2.13
CA GLU A 80 1.29 -4.76 2.65
C GLU A 80 2.57 -3.94 2.91
N THR A 81 3.69 -4.32 2.30
CA THR A 81 4.97 -3.61 2.38
C THR A 81 4.82 -2.11 2.05
N ASP A 82 5.44 -1.23 2.85
CA ASP A 82 5.34 0.22 2.69
C ASP A 82 6.54 0.89 2.01
N GLY A 83 7.71 0.25 2.02
CA GLY A 83 8.94 0.83 1.48
C GLY A 83 9.59 1.89 2.38
N GLU A 84 9.02 2.21 3.54
CA GLU A 84 9.48 3.26 4.47
C GLU A 84 10.55 2.77 5.46
N GLY A 85 11.17 1.63 5.16
CA GLY A 85 12.08 0.94 6.08
C GLY A 85 13.36 1.73 6.38
N VAL A 86 13.79 2.59 5.44
CA VAL A 86 15.00 3.43 5.56
C VAL A 86 14.75 4.73 6.32
N GLU A 87 13.53 5.26 6.29
CA GLU A 87 13.19 6.53 6.96
C GLU A 87 13.09 6.37 8.48
N ARG A 88 12.71 5.17 8.97
CA ARG A 88 12.64 4.85 10.40
C ARG A 88 14.01 4.92 11.11
N PRO A 89 15.06 4.21 10.66
CA PRO A 89 16.39 4.38 11.25
C PRO A 89 16.91 5.80 11.06
N TRP A 90 16.51 6.50 10.00
CA TRP A 90 16.92 7.88 9.82
C TRP A 90 16.38 8.79 10.93
N SER A 91 15.12 8.63 11.35
CA SER A 91 14.58 9.39 12.49
C SER A 91 15.34 9.13 13.79
N ASP A 92 15.70 7.87 14.04
CA ASP A 92 16.49 7.50 15.23
C ASP A 92 17.89 8.09 15.13
N SER A 93 18.48 8.09 13.93
CA SER A 93 19.84 8.60 13.70
C SER A 93 20.01 10.09 13.82
N ASN A 94 18.94 10.84 13.58
CA ASN A 94 18.97 12.27 13.80
C ASN A 94 19.18 12.63 15.27
N LEU A 95 18.86 11.75 16.23
CA LEU A 95 19.07 11.99 17.66
C LEU A 95 20.54 12.08 18.04
N TYR A 96 21.42 11.29 17.39
CA TYR A 96 22.85 11.33 17.65
C TYR A 96 23.61 12.37 16.82
N SER A 97 22.95 12.99 15.83
CA SER A 97 23.58 13.95 14.91
C SER A 97 24.30 15.10 15.62
N SER A 98 23.72 15.65 16.70
CA SER A 98 24.34 16.74 17.47
C SER A 98 25.59 16.30 18.21
N SER A 99 25.55 15.14 18.86
CA SER A 99 26.67 14.56 19.61
C SER A 99 27.84 14.17 18.70
N THR A 100 27.54 13.70 17.49
CA THR A 100 28.56 13.27 16.53
C THR A 100 29.35 14.42 15.89
N LYS A 101 28.87 15.67 15.94
CA LYS A 101 29.52 16.83 15.30
C LYS A 101 30.88 17.20 15.88
N GLU A 102 31.04 17.01 17.19
CA GLU A 102 32.26 17.40 17.91
C GLU A 102 33.26 16.23 18.07
N MET A 103 32.90 15.04 17.57
CA MET A 103 33.74 13.85 17.67
C MET A 103 34.90 13.90 16.67
N GLY A 104 36.04 13.34 17.06
CA GLY A 104 37.14 13.10 16.13
C GLY A 104 36.78 12.01 15.11
N PRO A 105 37.45 11.94 13.95
CA PRO A 105 37.07 11.04 12.85
C PRO A 105 36.98 9.55 13.23
N GLY A 106 37.93 9.05 14.05
CA GLY A 106 37.90 7.64 14.49
C GLY A 106 36.75 7.35 15.44
N SER A 107 36.64 8.15 16.51
CA SER A 107 35.54 8.03 17.48
C SER A 107 34.16 8.22 16.86
N TRP A 108 34.08 9.01 15.79
CA TRP A 108 32.85 9.22 15.04
C TRP A 108 32.42 7.96 14.28
N CYS A 109 33.35 7.31 13.57
CA CYS A 109 33.08 6.05 12.88
C CYS A 109 32.70 4.95 13.88
N ASP A 110 33.50 4.75 14.93
CA ASP A 110 33.25 3.71 15.94
C ASP A 110 31.88 3.87 16.60
N PHE A 111 31.52 5.12 16.96
CA PHE A 111 30.21 5.41 17.55
C PHE A 111 29.04 5.10 16.60
N LEU A 112 29.17 5.46 15.33
CA LEU A 112 28.12 5.18 14.34
C LEU A 112 27.99 3.68 14.07
N ASP A 113 29.10 2.97 13.95
CA ASP A 113 29.11 1.52 13.77
C ASP A 113 28.42 0.82 14.95
N ASP A 114 28.74 1.22 16.20
CA ASP A 114 28.08 0.71 17.40
C ASP A 114 26.57 1.02 17.42
N ALA A 115 26.17 2.25 17.08
CA ALA A 115 24.78 2.67 17.06
C ALA A 115 23.95 1.89 16.01
N PHE A 116 24.50 1.71 14.81
CA PHE A 116 23.83 0.94 13.76
C PHE A 116 23.86 -0.58 14.03
N ALA A 117 24.91 -1.09 14.70
CA ALA A 117 24.96 -2.47 15.15
C ALA A 117 23.89 -2.76 16.22
N ASP A 118 23.73 -1.88 17.21
CA ASP A 118 22.65 -1.99 18.21
C ASP A 118 21.28 -1.95 17.55
N TYR A 119 21.06 -1.04 16.60
CA TYR A 119 19.80 -0.97 15.86
C TYR A 119 19.50 -2.26 15.06
N ASN A 120 20.51 -2.84 14.41
CA ASN A 120 20.38 -4.12 13.71
C ASN A 120 20.09 -5.26 14.70
N TRP A 121 20.72 -5.25 15.87
CA TRP A 121 20.50 -6.24 16.92
C TRP A 121 19.08 -6.18 17.49
N GLN A 122 18.59 -4.97 17.80
CA GLN A 122 17.21 -4.74 18.23
C GLN A 122 16.22 -5.25 17.19
N LYS A 123 16.42 -4.94 15.91
CA LYS A 123 15.59 -5.46 14.81
C LYS A 123 15.49 -6.98 14.83
N ILE A 124 16.62 -7.68 14.96
CA ILE A 124 16.66 -9.14 14.99
C ILE A 124 15.90 -9.69 16.21
N CYS A 125 16.10 -9.08 17.38
CA CYS A 125 15.42 -9.47 18.61
C CYS A 125 13.90 -9.22 18.55
N ASP A 126 13.47 -8.14 17.90
CA ASP A 126 12.07 -7.71 17.85
C ASP A 126 11.27 -8.32 16.69
N MET A 127 11.94 -8.86 15.66
CA MET A 127 11.30 -9.52 14.50
C MET A 127 10.18 -10.50 14.88
N PRO A 128 10.36 -11.40 15.87
CA PRO A 128 9.31 -12.36 16.24
C PRO A 128 8.04 -11.68 16.77
N ALA A 129 8.19 -10.70 17.66
CA ALA A 129 7.07 -9.95 18.23
C ALA A 129 6.40 -9.05 17.17
N LEU A 130 7.21 -8.45 16.29
CA LEU A 130 6.74 -7.64 15.17
C LEU A 130 5.86 -8.47 14.23
N PHE A 131 6.34 -9.64 13.77
CA PHE A 131 5.58 -10.48 12.85
C PHE A 131 4.33 -11.07 13.49
N LEU A 132 4.37 -11.45 14.77
CA LEU A 132 3.18 -11.87 15.51
C LEU A 132 2.13 -10.77 15.58
N THR A 133 2.55 -9.53 15.82
CA THR A 133 1.65 -8.37 15.84
C THR A 133 1.05 -8.13 14.46
N ARG A 134 1.88 -8.20 13.41
CA ARG A 134 1.43 -8.03 12.02
C ARG A 134 0.43 -9.09 11.60
N ILE A 135 0.65 -10.38 11.89
CA ILE A 135 -0.30 -11.42 11.47
C ILE A 135 -1.64 -11.31 12.22
N LYS A 136 -1.61 -10.95 13.51
CA LYS A 136 -2.82 -10.69 14.30
C LYS A 136 -3.64 -9.52 13.73
N ALA A 137 -2.99 -8.50 13.18
CA ALA A 137 -3.64 -7.39 12.49
C ALA A 137 -4.07 -7.73 11.05
N ALA A 138 -3.27 -8.54 10.34
CA ALA A 138 -3.50 -8.83 8.93
C ALA A 138 -4.73 -9.69 8.66
N LEU A 139 -5.03 -10.63 9.55
CA LEU A 139 -6.16 -11.53 9.40
C LEU A 139 -7.53 -10.85 9.39
N PRO A 140 -7.88 -9.98 10.36
CA PRO A 140 -9.15 -9.26 10.33
C PRO A 140 -9.22 -8.32 9.12
N GLU A 141 -8.12 -7.62 8.78
CA GLU A 141 -8.06 -6.73 7.62
C GLU A 141 -8.27 -7.49 6.31
N ARG A 142 -7.58 -8.62 6.11
CA ARG A 142 -7.81 -9.49 4.95
C ARG A 142 -9.28 -9.88 4.83
N ASN A 143 -9.91 -10.31 5.93
CA ASN A 143 -11.30 -10.72 5.90
C ASN A 143 -12.21 -9.55 5.47
N GLU A 144 -11.98 -8.35 5.99
CA GLU A 144 -12.76 -7.16 5.64
C GLU A 144 -12.55 -6.72 4.19
N GLN A 145 -11.30 -6.65 3.72
CA GLN A 145 -10.98 -6.22 2.36
C GLN A 145 -11.50 -7.20 1.33
N VAL A 146 -11.33 -8.51 1.57
CA VAL A 146 -11.86 -9.53 0.67
C VAL A 146 -13.38 -9.52 0.67
N PHE A 147 -14.04 -9.44 1.82
CA PHE A 147 -15.50 -9.32 1.87
C PHE A 147 -16.01 -8.10 1.10
N THR A 148 -15.38 -6.94 1.32
CA THR A 148 -15.70 -5.69 0.62
C THR A 148 -15.55 -5.84 -0.90
N PHE A 149 -14.47 -6.48 -1.35
CA PHE A 149 -14.28 -6.76 -2.76
C PHE A 149 -15.33 -7.72 -3.30
N VAL A 150 -15.66 -8.80 -2.60
CA VAL A 150 -16.66 -9.78 -3.07
C VAL A 150 -18.05 -9.14 -3.23
N GLU A 151 -18.47 -8.31 -2.27
CA GLU A 151 -19.72 -7.54 -2.37
C GLU A 151 -19.70 -6.61 -3.60
N LEU A 152 -18.66 -5.79 -3.72
CA LEU A 152 -18.52 -4.85 -4.83
C LEU A 152 -18.48 -5.57 -6.17
N ASN A 153 -17.67 -6.62 -6.27
CA ASN A 153 -17.51 -7.44 -7.46
C ASN A 153 -18.87 -7.99 -7.89
N SER A 154 -19.64 -8.55 -6.94
CA SER A 154 -21.00 -9.09 -7.16
C SER A 154 -22.02 -8.06 -7.66
N ALA A 155 -21.84 -6.78 -7.31
CA ALA A 155 -22.68 -5.70 -7.80
C ALA A 155 -22.38 -5.25 -9.23
N ILE A 156 -21.19 -5.53 -9.77
CA ILE A 156 -20.79 -5.22 -11.15
C ILE A 156 -21.38 -6.23 -12.13
N THR A 157 -21.74 -5.78 -13.34
CA THR A 157 -22.24 -6.68 -14.38
C THR A 157 -21.18 -7.72 -14.77
N PRO A 158 -21.58 -8.95 -15.14
CA PRO A 158 -20.63 -9.98 -15.56
C PRO A 158 -19.73 -9.54 -16.73
N GLU A 159 -20.28 -8.74 -17.65
CA GLU A 159 -19.58 -8.24 -18.83
C GLU A 159 -18.41 -7.31 -18.43
N ASP A 160 -18.68 -6.26 -17.64
CA ASP A 160 -17.59 -5.34 -17.24
C ASP A 160 -16.60 -6.02 -16.32
N ARG A 161 -17.07 -6.89 -15.42
CA ARG A 161 -16.16 -7.62 -14.52
C ARG A 161 -15.15 -8.43 -15.33
N GLY A 162 -15.61 -9.13 -16.36
CA GLY A 162 -14.73 -9.90 -17.24
C GLY A 162 -13.73 -9.01 -17.99
N GLU A 163 -14.20 -7.90 -18.55
CA GLU A 163 -13.35 -6.92 -19.24
C GLU A 163 -12.29 -6.30 -18.30
N TRP A 164 -12.72 -5.83 -17.13
CA TRP A 164 -11.84 -5.17 -16.17
C TRP A 164 -10.81 -6.14 -15.61
N THR A 165 -11.21 -7.36 -15.26
CA THR A 165 -10.30 -8.40 -14.78
C THR A 165 -9.23 -8.71 -15.82
N THR A 166 -9.63 -8.95 -17.07
CA THR A 166 -8.71 -9.27 -18.17
C THR A 166 -7.70 -8.13 -18.40
N THR A 167 -8.19 -6.89 -18.40
CA THR A 167 -7.33 -5.72 -18.65
C THR A 167 -6.35 -5.49 -17.50
N ILE A 168 -6.80 -5.63 -16.24
CA ILE A 168 -5.91 -5.47 -15.08
C ILE A 168 -4.86 -6.57 -15.02
N GLU A 169 -5.22 -7.83 -15.29
CA GLU A 169 -4.26 -8.93 -15.28
C GLU A 169 -3.22 -8.81 -16.40
N ALA A 170 -3.62 -8.26 -17.55
CA ALA A 170 -2.70 -7.94 -18.62
C ALA A 170 -1.71 -6.83 -18.22
N TRP A 171 -2.18 -5.82 -17.50
CA TRP A 171 -1.34 -4.74 -16.97
C TRP A 171 -0.41 -5.20 -15.84
N GLU A 172 -0.90 -6.02 -14.92
CA GLU A 172 -0.11 -6.63 -13.84
C GLU A 172 1.06 -7.46 -14.38
N LYS A 173 0.86 -8.16 -15.50
CA LYS A 173 1.91 -8.93 -16.19
C LYS A 173 2.84 -8.06 -17.04
N ASN A 174 2.32 -6.99 -17.62
CA ASN A 174 3.08 -6.10 -18.49
C ASN A 174 2.64 -4.65 -18.26
N PRO A 175 3.44 -3.84 -17.54
CA PRO A 175 3.13 -2.44 -17.25
C PRO A 175 2.99 -1.53 -18.49
N SER A 176 3.34 -2.02 -19.69
CA SER A 176 3.11 -1.31 -20.96
C SER A 176 1.66 -1.39 -21.45
N GLN A 177 0.83 -2.27 -20.88
CA GLN A 177 -0.58 -2.39 -21.22
C GLN A 177 -1.40 -1.26 -20.57
N THR A 178 -2.71 -1.21 -20.91
CA THR A 178 -3.63 -0.19 -20.38
C THR A 178 -3.78 -0.29 -18.86
N ASN A 179 -3.40 0.78 -18.17
CA ASN A 179 -3.55 0.87 -16.72
C ASN A 179 -4.98 1.33 -16.35
N LEU A 180 -5.79 0.43 -15.78
CA LEU A 180 -7.15 0.77 -15.36
C LEU A 180 -7.22 1.66 -14.11
N PHE A 181 -6.13 1.89 -13.40
CA PHE A 181 -6.15 2.81 -12.28
C PHE A 181 -6.08 4.29 -12.71
N VAL A 182 -5.79 4.57 -13.98
CA VAL A 182 -5.68 5.93 -14.51
C VAL A 182 -7.08 6.49 -14.78
N ILE A 183 -7.28 7.73 -14.33
CA ILE A 183 -8.43 8.55 -14.67
C ILE A 183 -8.26 9.01 -16.13
N THR A 184 -9.22 8.68 -16.98
CA THR A 184 -9.23 8.97 -18.42
C THR A 184 -9.92 10.29 -18.74
N ARG A 185 -10.79 10.80 -17.87
CA ARG A 185 -11.37 12.14 -18.05
C ARG A 185 -10.29 13.23 -18.04
N PRO A 186 -10.43 14.26 -18.89
CA PRO A 186 -9.49 15.38 -18.88
C PRO A 186 -9.52 16.06 -17.51
N ALA A 187 -8.35 16.19 -16.89
CA ALA A 187 -8.21 16.98 -15.68
C ALA A 187 -8.62 18.43 -15.98
N VAL A 188 -9.65 18.90 -15.30
CA VAL A 188 -10.07 20.30 -15.36
C VAL A 188 -9.01 21.12 -14.63
N THR A 189 -8.01 21.61 -15.36
CA THR A 189 -6.93 22.41 -14.76
C THR A 189 -7.45 23.78 -14.37
N GLN A 190 -6.92 24.36 -13.29
CA GLN A 190 -7.27 25.72 -12.90
C GLN A 190 -7.04 26.72 -14.05
N ALA A 191 -5.98 26.52 -14.83
CA ALA A 191 -5.70 27.33 -16.02
C ALA A 191 -6.73 27.12 -17.14
N ALA A 192 -7.22 25.90 -17.36
CA ALA A 192 -8.31 25.63 -18.30
C ALA A 192 -9.63 26.24 -17.85
N VAL A 193 -9.92 26.21 -16.54
CA VAL A 193 -11.09 26.92 -15.97
C VAL A 193 -10.93 28.43 -16.13
N GLN A 194 -9.77 28.99 -15.81
CA GLN A 194 -9.49 30.42 -16.00
C GLN A 194 -9.57 30.82 -17.48
N LEU A 195 -9.05 30.00 -18.40
CA LEU A 195 -9.14 30.23 -19.84
C LEU A 195 -10.59 30.15 -20.32
N GLN A 196 -11.35 29.17 -19.83
CA GLN A 196 -12.77 29.04 -20.14
C GLN A 196 -13.54 30.28 -19.64
N LEU A 197 -13.33 30.69 -18.39
CA LEU A 197 -13.94 31.89 -17.81
C LEU A 197 -13.55 33.15 -18.59
N ALA A 198 -12.28 33.28 -19.00
CA ALA A 198 -11.80 34.40 -19.82
C ALA A 198 -12.41 34.39 -21.23
N ASN A 199 -12.58 33.23 -21.85
CA ASN A 199 -13.26 33.08 -23.13
C ASN A 199 -14.76 33.40 -23.02
N GLU A 200 -15.41 32.98 -21.94
CA GLU A 200 -16.80 33.33 -21.64
C GLU A 200 -16.95 34.84 -21.39
N GLU A 201 -16.00 35.48 -20.71
CA GLU A 201 -15.96 36.93 -20.52
C GLU A 201 -15.73 37.69 -21.84
N ALA A 202 -14.83 37.19 -22.70
CA ALA A 202 -14.61 37.71 -24.04
C ALA A 202 -15.86 37.58 -24.94
N ALA A 203 -16.60 36.47 -24.84
CA ALA A 203 -17.85 36.27 -25.57
C ALA A 203 -18.99 37.18 -25.06
N LYS A 204 -19.06 37.42 -23.74
CA LYS A 204 -20.00 38.38 -23.14
C LYS A 204 -19.72 39.81 -23.62
N LEU A 205 -18.43 40.18 -23.73
CA LEU A 205 -17.98 41.44 -24.33
C LEU A 205 -18.46 41.66 -25.76
N GLU A 206 -18.29 40.66 -26.61
CA GLU A 206 -18.71 40.72 -28.02
C GLU A 206 -20.23 40.88 -28.15
N ASN A 207 -21.00 40.32 -27.21
CA ASN A 207 -22.46 40.45 -27.15
C ASN A 207 -22.95 41.75 -26.50
N GLY A 208 -22.05 42.68 -26.15
CA GLY A 208 -22.40 43.99 -25.57
C GLY A 208 -22.76 43.95 -24.08
N GLU A 209 -22.58 42.81 -23.41
CA GLU A 209 -22.58 42.75 -21.96
C GLU A 209 -21.22 43.27 -21.47
N ARG A 210 -21.21 44.39 -20.73
CA ARG A 210 -19.96 45.05 -20.28
C ARG A 210 -19.05 44.07 -19.50
N SER A 211 -17.84 43.81 -19.99
CA SER A 211 -16.73 43.27 -19.18
C SER A 211 -15.93 44.39 -18.53
N GLY A 212 -15.41 44.06 -17.34
CA GLY A 212 -14.72 44.94 -16.42
C GLY A 212 -13.29 45.27 -16.85
N ILE A 213 -12.93 46.54 -16.63
CA ILE A 213 -11.62 47.12 -16.93
C ILE A 213 -10.59 46.72 -15.86
N VAL A 214 -9.36 46.49 -16.33
CA VAL A 214 -8.08 46.27 -15.63
C VAL A 214 -7.75 47.38 -14.60
N TYR A 215 -7.31 47.04 -13.36
CA TYR A 215 -6.15 47.63 -12.64
C TYR A 215 -5.93 47.03 -11.21
N GLU A 216 -4.69 47.17 -10.73
CA GLU A 216 -3.87 46.42 -9.73
C GLU A 216 -4.27 46.37 -8.23
N LEU A 217 -5.49 46.66 -7.80
CA LEU A 217 -5.95 46.30 -6.45
C LEU A 217 -7.43 45.89 -6.53
N PRO A 218 -7.88 44.80 -5.86
CA PRO A 218 -9.25 44.36 -6.00
C PRO A 218 -10.17 45.46 -5.48
N SER A 219 -10.86 46.15 -6.40
CA SER A 219 -11.80 47.20 -6.04
C SER A 219 -12.91 46.60 -5.16
N LEU A 220 -13.54 47.42 -4.31
CA LEU A 220 -14.69 46.98 -3.50
C LEU A 220 -15.79 46.33 -4.36
N SER A 221 -15.94 46.79 -5.61
CA SER A 221 -16.84 46.19 -6.60
C SER A 221 -16.41 44.77 -7.00
N MET A 222 -15.11 44.53 -7.22
CA MET A 222 -14.57 43.20 -7.53
C MET A 222 -14.76 42.23 -6.35
N MET A 223 -14.54 42.70 -5.12
CA MET A 223 -14.79 41.88 -3.93
C MET A 223 -16.28 41.51 -3.79
N ILE A 224 -17.20 42.43 -4.13
CA ILE A 224 -18.63 42.16 -4.12
C ILE A 224 -19.00 41.14 -5.20
N MET A 225 -18.45 41.25 -6.41
CA MET A 225 -18.73 40.31 -7.51
C MET A 225 -18.16 38.91 -7.23
N VAL A 226 -16.90 38.78 -6.82
CA VAL A 226 -16.31 37.49 -6.43
C VAL A 226 -17.09 36.88 -5.26
N ARG A 227 -17.58 37.70 -4.31
CA ARG A 227 -18.45 37.23 -3.24
C ARG A 227 -19.80 36.74 -3.75
N MET A 228 -20.38 37.40 -4.75
CA MET A 228 -21.63 36.96 -5.38
C MET A 228 -21.44 35.63 -6.10
N GLU A 229 -20.37 35.46 -6.88
CA GLU A 229 -20.03 34.19 -7.54
C GLU A 229 -19.76 33.07 -6.53
N LEU A 230 -18.99 33.35 -5.47
CA LEU A 230 -18.77 32.41 -4.38
C LEU A 230 -20.10 32.01 -3.73
N GLN A 231 -21.01 32.97 -3.54
CA GLN A 231 -22.32 32.74 -2.96
C GLN A 231 -23.25 31.94 -3.89
N GLU A 232 -23.15 32.11 -5.20
CA GLU A 232 -23.83 31.28 -6.20
C GLU A 232 -23.29 29.84 -6.19
N GLN A 233 -21.97 29.66 -6.17
CA GLN A 233 -21.34 28.34 -6.05
C GLN A 233 -21.75 27.63 -4.75
N GLN A 234 -21.70 28.34 -3.62
CA GLN A 234 -22.18 27.82 -2.32
C GLN A 234 -23.67 27.46 -2.37
N SER A 235 -24.49 28.25 -3.07
CA SER A 235 -25.91 27.95 -3.24
C SER A 235 -26.14 26.70 -4.08
N CYS A 236 -25.35 26.50 -5.14
CA CYS A 236 -25.41 25.29 -5.96
C CYS A 236 -25.04 24.04 -5.15
N ILE A 237 -23.94 24.09 -4.38
CA ILE A 237 -23.52 23.02 -3.47
C ILE A 237 -24.63 22.73 -2.45
N ALA A 238 -25.22 23.77 -1.84
CA ALA A 238 -26.31 23.62 -0.88
C ALA A 238 -27.57 22.98 -1.52
N GLN A 239 -27.89 23.31 -2.76
CA GLN A 239 -29.00 22.68 -3.49
C GLN A 239 -28.75 21.19 -3.73
N VAL A 240 -27.53 20.81 -4.13
CA VAL A 240 -27.17 19.39 -4.29
C VAL A 240 -27.24 18.66 -2.95
N GLN A 241 -26.69 19.24 -1.88
CA GLN A 241 -26.75 18.67 -0.54
C GLN A 241 -28.19 18.50 -0.05
N ASN A 242 -29.07 19.46 -0.35
CA ASN A 242 -30.49 19.36 0.00
C ASN A 242 -31.19 18.20 -0.72
N LYS A 243 -30.84 17.93 -1.99
CA LYS A 243 -31.36 16.76 -2.72
C LYS A 243 -30.88 15.47 -2.08
N VAL A 244 -29.59 15.36 -1.77
CA VAL A 244 -29.00 14.21 -1.07
C VAL A 244 -29.73 13.95 0.26
N ASN A 245 -29.94 14.99 1.07
CA ASN A 245 -30.66 14.89 2.34
C ASN A 245 -32.12 14.47 2.15
N ALA A 246 -32.80 14.98 1.12
CA ALA A 246 -34.18 14.62 0.81
C ALA A 246 -34.31 13.14 0.38
N ASP A 247 -33.38 12.65 -0.42
CA ASP A 247 -33.33 11.25 -0.86
C ASP A 247 -32.99 10.31 0.31
N ALA A 248 -32.03 10.67 1.15
CA ALA A 248 -31.71 9.93 2.38
C ALA A 248 -32.94 9.82 3.31
N ALA A 249 -33.65 10.94 3.53
CA ALA A 249 -34.88 10.94 4.31
C ALA A 249 -35.99 10.09 3.68
N ARG A 250 -36.10 10.10 2.34
CA ARG A 250 -37.05 9.25 1.61
C ARG A 250 -36.75 7.76 1.80
N TYR A 251 -35.47 7.36 1.69
CA TYR A 251 -35.04 5.99 1.94
C TYR A 251 -35.35 5.57 3.39
N ARG A 252 -35.00 6.38 4.39
CA ARG A 252 -35.29 6.08 5.81
C ARG A 252 -36.79 5.88 6.08
N ARG A 253 -37.65 6.71 5.48
CA ARG A 253 -39.11 6.54 5.57
C ARG A 253 -39.57 5.23 4.95
N ALA A 254 -39.07 4.88 3.76
CA ALA A 254 -39.42 3.63 3.09
C ALA A 254 -38.95 2.41 3.89
N PHE A 255 -37.72 2.43 4.41
CA PHE A 255 -37.16 1.37 5.25
C PHE A 255 -38.00 1.15 6.51
N ASN A 256 -38.36 2.22 7.23
CA ASN A 256 -39.19 2.14 8.44
C ASN A 256 -40.60 1.60 8.14
N ALA A 257 -41.19 1.97 6.99
CA ALA A 257 -42.48 1.46 6.56
C ALA A 257 -42.43 -0.05 6.26
N ILE A 258 -41.41 -0.51 5.52
CA ILE A 258 -41.20 -1.94 5.23
C ILE A 258 -40.98 -2.72 6.53
N ASN A 259 -40.15 -2.21 7.44
CA ASN A 259 -39.88 -2.89 8.71
C ASN A 259 -41.16 -3.02 9.56
N SER A 260 -41.97 -1.95 9.60
CA SER A 260 -43.27 -1.96 10.30
C SER A 260 -44.25 -2.96 9.68
N LEU A 261 -44.30 -3.07 8.35
CA LEU A 261 -45.15 -4.05 7.66
C LEU A 261 -44.67 -5.49 7.90
N SER A 262 -43.36 -5.74 7.89
CA SER A 262 -42.79 -7.06 8.19
C SER A 262 -43.18 -7.54 9.59
N THR A 263 -43.16 -6.66 10.60
CA THR A 263 -43.62 -7.02 11.96
C THR A 263 -45.11 -7.35 12.04
N LEU A 264 -45.94 -6.82 11.15
CA LEU A 264 -47.39 -7.05 11.12
C LEU A 264 -47.77 -8.32 10.34
N LEU A 265 -46.96 -8.71 9.36
CA LEU A 265 -47.23 -9.84 8.47
C LEU A 265 -46.63 -11.16 8.95
N ASP A 266 -45.87 -11.15 10.05
CA ASP A 266 -45.15 -12.31 10.61
C ASP A 266 -44.27 -13.04 9.58
N GLU A 267 -43.83 -12.32 8.55
CA GLU A 267 -42.86 -12.79 7.56
C GLU A 267 -41.43 -12.47 8.03
N PRO A 268 -40.47 -13.38 7.81
CA PRO A 268 -39.09 -13.16 8.20
C PRO A 268 -38.57 -11.87 7.56
N SER A 269 -38.01 -11.05 8.44
CA SER A 269 -37.38 -9.73 8.27
C SER A 269 -37.00 -9.32 6.84
N THR A 270 -37.18 -8.02 6.57
CA THR A 270 -36.57 -7.17 5.51
C THR A 270 -35.65 -7.91 4.53
N PRO A 271 -35.84 -7.79 3.20
CA PRO A 271 -34.91 -8.33 2.20
C PRO A 271 -33.47 -8.10 2.67
N HIS A 272 -32.61 -9.13 2.57
CA HIS A 272 -31.19 -9.04 2.99
C HIS A 272 -30.48 -7.81 2.41
N ASP A 273 -31.05 -7.21 1.36
CA ASP A 273 -30.60 -6.05 0.61
C ASP A 273 -31.08 -4.69 1.16
N LEU A 274 -31.74 -4.59 2.31
CA LEU A 274 -32.15 -3.31 2.90
C LEU A 274 -31.56 -3.15 4.31
N VAL A 275 -30.80 -2.07 4.53
CA VAL A 275 -30.15 -1.73 5.81
C VAL A 275 -30.55 -0.31 6.21
N LEU A 276 -30.63 -0.05 7.51
CA LEU A 276 -30.84 1.29 8.04
C LEU A 276 -29.72 2.22 7.58
N LEU A 277 -30.08 3.29 6.86
CA LEU A 277 -29.14 4.29 6.36
C LEU A 277 -28.74 5.26 7.48
N GLN A 278 -27.51 5.17 7.96
CA GLN A 278 -26.94 6.13 8.91
C GLN A 278 -26.46 7.40 8.19
N ASP A 279 -26.16 8.47 8.92
CA ASP A 279 -25.66 9.71 8.28
C ASP A 279 -24.24 9.51 7.73
N GLU A 280 -23.44 8.66 8.38
CA GLU A 280 -22.07 8.31 8.01
C GLU A 280 -21.97 7.51 6.70
N ASP A 281 -23.09 6.88 6.29
CA ASP A 281 -23.20 6.15 5.03
C ASP A 281 -23.37 7.08 3.83
N VAL A 282 -23.87 8.30 4.04
CA VAL A 282 -24.17 9.27 2.97
C VAL A 282 -22.90 10.04 2.62
N ARG A 283 -22.01 9.40 1.86
CA ARG A 283 -20.74 9.97 1.41
C ARG A 283 -20.42 9.59 -0.04
N GLY A 284 -19.70 10.48 -0.73
CA GLY A 284 -19.17 10.20 -2.06
C GLY A 284 -18.27 8.97 -2.09
N MET A 285 -18.12 8.35 -3.26
CA MET A 285 -17.32 7.13 -3.44
C MET A 285 -15.84 7.34 -3.05
N THR A 286 -15.35 8.57 -3.22
CA THR A 286 -13.97 9.02 -2.95
C THR A 286 -13.88 10.07 -1.84
N GLU A 287 -14.99 10.48 -1.22
CA GLU A 287 -14.99 11.51 -0.18
C GLU A 287 -14.47 10.96 1.14
N GLY A 288 -13.21 11.28 1.43
CA GLY A 288 -12.58 11.06 2.72
C GLY A 288 -11.45 12.06 2.95
N GLU A 289 -11.58 12.91 3.98
CA GLU A 289 -10.59 13.89 4.48
C GLU A 289 -9.13 13.58 4.11
N SER A 290 -8.53 14.51 3.38
CA SER A 290 -7.14 14.54 2.89
C SER A 290 -6.07 14.79 3.95
N SER A 291 -6.37 14.54 5.24
CA SER A 291 -5.60 15.09 6.37
C SER A 291 -5.06 14.07 7.37
N LYS A 292 -5.28 12.75 7.18
CA LYS A 292 -4.68 11.74 8.07
C LYS A 292 -4.10 10.57 7.29
N THR A 293 -2.83 10.30 7.58
CA THR A 293 -2.07 9.12 7.18
C THR A 293 -2.90 7.85 7.38
N HIS A 294 -3.19 7.14 6.28
CA HIS A 294 -3.56 5.73 6.24
C HIS A 294 -4.68 5.23 7.19
N SER A 295 -5.70 6.02 7.50
CA SER A 295 -6.96 5.47 8.04
C SER A 295 -7.88 5.12 6.88
N TRP A 296 -7.93 3.85 6.48
CA TRP A 296 -8.78 3.37 5.40
C TRP A 296 -10.25 3.66 5.66
N LYS A 297 -10.92 4.27 4.68
CA LYS A 297 -12.33 4.64 4.75
C LYS A 297 -13.11 3.62 3.96
N LYS A 298 -13.79 2.72 4.67
CA LYS A 298 -14.72 1.73 4.12
C LYS A 298 -15.62 2.40 3.08
N MET A 299 -15.69 1.91 1.85
CA MET A 299 -16.67 2.41 0.88
C MET A 299 -18.07 2.37 1.53
N SER A 300 -18.95 3.32 1.25
CA SER A 300 -20.32 3.20 1.78
C SER A 300 -21.00 1.96 1.19
N TRP A 301 -21.79 1.24 1.99
CA TRP A 301 -22.54 0.07 1.50
C TRP A 301 -23.47 0.44 0.34
N ILE A 302 -23.88 1.72 0.25
CA ILE A 302 -24.71 2.27 -0.83
C ILE A 302 -24.08 1.98 -2.21
N TRP A 303 -22.75 2.02 -2.31
CA TRP A 303 -22.02 1.82 -3.56
C TRP A 303 -21.72 0.35 -3.87
N ARG A 304 -21.90 -0.56 -2.90
CA ARG A 304 -21.62 -2.00 -3.04
C ARG A 304 -22.84 -2.85 -3.36
N ARG A 305 -24.03 -2.26 -3.53
CA ARG A 305 -25.27 -3.01 -3.72
C ARG A 305 -25.61 -3.32 -5.17
N HIS A 306 -26.25 -4.48 -5.36
CA HIS A 306 -26.68 -5.00 -6.65
C HIS A 306 -27.79 -4.12 -7.26
N GLY A 307 -27.68 -3.82 -8.57
CA GLY A 307 -28.72 -3.10 -9.32
C GLY A 307 -28.40 -1.63 -9.65
N MET A 308 -27.27 -1.08 -9.19
CA MET A 308 -26.85 0.30 -9.50
C MET A 308 -26.75 0.57 -11.02
N ARG A 309 -26.36 -0.45 -11.80
CA ARG A 309 -26.21 -0.37 -13.27
C ARG A 309 -27.47 -0.69 -14.08
N ASN A 310 -28.57 -1.12 -13.46
CA ASN A 310 -29.78 -1.47 -14.21
C ASN A 310 -30.59 -0.24 -14.68
N SER A 311 -30.20 0.97 -14.25
CA SER A 311 -30.75 2.20 -14.83
C SER A 311 -29.94 2.56 -16.09
N SER A 312 -30.62 2.76 -17.21
CA SER A 312 -30.06 3.20 -18.50
C SER A 312 -29.48 4.63 -18.49
N ALA A 313 -29.17 5.16 -17.30
CA ALA A 313 -28.86 6.55 -17.03
C ALA A 313 -27.69 6.71 -16.04
N MET A 314 -26.81 5.70 -15.87
CA MET A 314 -25.53 5.97 -15.21
C MET A 314 -24.68 6.86 -16.11
N ASP A 315 -24.32 8.03 -15.58
CA ASP A 315 -23.37 8.93 -16.20
C ASP A 315 -22.02 8.23 -16.35
N SER A 316 -21.36 8.49 -17.48
CA SER A 316 -20.01 8.04 -17.82
C SER A 316 -19.00 8.26 -16.68
N ALA A 317 -19.13 9.37 -15.93
CA ALA A 317 -18.32 9.67 -14.77
C ALA A 317 -18.46 8.57 -13.70
N VAL A 318 -19.68 8.28 -13.26
CA VAL A 318 -19.93 7.32 -12.17
C VAL A 318 -19.47 5.90 -12.54
N SER A 319 -19.52 5.54 -13.82
CA SER A 319 -18.95 4.29 -14.33
C SER A 319 -17.41 4.25 -14.22
N GLU A 320 -16.74 5.37 -14.53
CA GLU A 320 -15.29 5.51 -14.39
C GLU A 320 -14.84 5.44 -12.93
N GLU A 321 -15.53 6.13 -12.01
CA GLU A 321 -15.24 6.05 -10.57
C GLU A 321 -15.41 4.62 -10.05
N LEU A 322 -16.50 3.96 -10.43
CA LEU A 322 -16.79 2.60 -10.01
C LEU A 322 -15.72 1.61 -10.48
N ARG A 323 -15.24 1.76 -11.72
CA ARG A 323 -14.13 0.98 -12.27
C ARG A 323 -12.85 1.15 -11.44
N ILE A 324 -12.47 2.39 -11.12
CA ILE A 324 -11.26 2.68 -10.34
C ILE A 324 -11.37 2.08 -8.93
N GLU A 325 -12.51 2.25 -8.29
CA GLU A 325 -12.74 1.73 -6.94
C GLU A 325 -12.81 0.20 -6.91
N TRP A 326 -13.34 -0.43 -7.97
CA TRP A 326 -13.24 -1.89 -8.15
C TRP A 326 -11.78 -2.34 -8.27
N CYS A 327 -10.98 -1.63 -9.07
CA CYS A 327 -9.55 -1.93 -9.24
C CYS A 327 -8.79 -1.85 -7.91
N LYS A 328 -9.01 -0.78 -7.11
CA LYS A 328 -8.42 -0.60 -5.79
C LYS A 328 -8.84 -1.69 -4.81
N ALA A 329 -10.15 -1.97 -4.74
CA ALA A 329 -10.67 -3.01 -3.86
C ALA A 329 -10.10 -4.40 -4.20
N ARG A 330 -9.96 -4.73 -5.49
CA ARG A 330 -9.29 -5.96 -5.94
C ARG A 330 -7.84 -6.00 -5.48
N ALA A 331 -7.10 -4.92 -5.75
CA ALA A 331 -5.68 -4.83 -5.41
C ALA A 331 -5.46 -4.99 -3.90
N TRP A 332 -6.24 -4.29 -3.07
CA TRP A 332 -6.15 -4.40 -1.61
C TRP A 332 -6.50 -5.79 -1.09
N ALA A 333 -7.58 -6.40 -1.60
CA ALA A 333 -7.93 -7.77 -1.25
C ALA A 333 -6.77 -8.72 -1.55
N HIS A 334 -6.12 -8.57 -2.71
CA HIS A 334 -4.97 -9.38 -3.11
C HIS A 334 -3.74 -9.11 -2.23
N ARG A 335 -3.38 -7.85 -1.95
CA ARG A 335 -2.25 -7.48 -1.08
C ARG A 335 -2.39 -8.04 0.33
N TRP A 336 -3.58 -7.98 0.91
CA TRP A 336 -3.82 -8.56 2.23
C TRP A 336 -3.80 -10.10 2.25
N ILE A 337 -4.25 -10.73 1.17
CA ILE A 337 -4.11 -12.19 1.00
C ILE A 337 -2.63 -12.57 0.92
N GLU A 338 -1.85 -11.83 0.14
CA GLU A 338 -0.39 -12.01 0.03
C GLU A 338 0.28 -11.81 1.40
N GLU A 339 -0.03 -10.75 2.14
CA GLU A 339 0.51 -10.47 3.47
C GLU A 339 0.26 -11.64 4.44
N CYS A 340 -0.99 -12.14 4.48
CA CYS A 340 -1.34 -13.29 5.32
C CYS A 340 -0.63 -14.60 4.90
N ARG A 341 -0.15 -14.71 3.66
CA ARG A 341 0.64 -15.85 3.17
C ARG A 341 2.14 -15.67 3.40
N GLN A 342 2.64 -14.45 3.26
CA GLN A 342 4.06 -14.11 3.40
C GLN A 342 4.50 -14.09 4.86
N LEU A 343 3.70 -13.49 5.76
CA LEU A 343 4.06 -13.36 7.18
C LEU A 343 4.42 -14.71 7.85
N PRO A 344 3.65 -15.81 7.68
CA PRO A 344 4.05 -17.11 8.22
C PRO A 344 5.40 -17.62 7.69
N GLU A 345 5.69 -17.37 6.42
CA GLU A 345 6.97 -17.75 5.81
C GLU A 345 8.12 -16.88 6.32
N GLU A 346 7.91 -15.58 6.50
CA GLU A 346 8.89 -14.68 7.14
C GLU A 346 9.17 -15.10 8.59
N MET A 347 8.14 -15.45 9.36
CA MET A 347 8.32 -16.01 10.71
C MET A 347 9.14 -17.30 10.70
N ARG A 348 8.89 -18.20 9.74
CA ARG A 348 9.66 -19.45 9.59
C ARG A 348 11.12 -19.17 9.21
N ARG A 349 11.37 -18.18 8.35
CA ARG A 349 12.72 -17.76 7.95
C ARG A 349 13.51 -17.19 9.12
N VAL A 350 12.89 -16.41 10.00
CA VAL A 350 13.54 -15.91 11.22
C VAL A 350 14.02 -17.05 12.11
N ILE A 351 13.17 -18.05 12.35
CA ILE A 351 13.55 -19.24 13.13
C ILE A 351 14.76 -19.94 12.48
N THR A 352 14.66 -20.20 11.17
CA THR A 352 15.73 -20.88 10.42
C THR A 352 17.04 -20.07 10.47
N PHE A 353 16.94 -18.74 10.38
CA PHE A 353 18.08 -17.84 10.44
C PHE A 353 18.74 -17.85 11.83
N HIS A 354 17.96 -17.85 12.92
CA HIS A 354 18.51 -17.95 14.27
C HIS A 354 19.28 -19.26 14.49
N GLY A 355 18.70 -20.39 14.09
CA GLY A 355 19.39 -21.68 14.18
C GLY A 355 20.64 -21.75 13.29
N TRP A 356 20.58 -21.19 12.08
CA TRP A 356 21.76 -21.08 11.21
C TRP A 356 22.85 -20.20 11.83
N MET A 357 22.50 -19.07 12.45
CA MET A 357 23.45 -18.19 13.15
C MET A 357 24.09 -18.88 14.36
N ALA A 358 23.33 -19.67 15.12
CA ALA A 358 23.86 -20.48 16.21
C ALA A 358 24.94 -21.45 15.68
N GLN A 359 24.62 -22.20 14.62
CA GLN A 359 25.57 -23.11 14.00
C GLN A 359 26.80 -22.39 13.44
N TRP A 360 26.62 -21.22 12.82
CA TRP A 360 27.71 -20.41 12.30
C TRP A 360 28.70 -19.96 13.39
N TRP A 361 28.23 -19.74 14.62
CA TRP A 361 29.09 -19.49 15.78
C TRP A 361 29.77 -20.76 16.28
N LEU A 362 29.08 -21.89 16.31
CA LEU A 362 29.69 -23.19 16.67
C LEU A 362 30.80 -23.60 15.70
N ASP A 363 30.63 -23.34 14.41
CA ASP A 363 31.64 -23.63 13.37
C ASP A 363 32.93 -22.81 13.53
N ARG A 364 32.91 -21.75 14.37
CA ARG A 364 34.08 -20.92 14.67
C ARG A 364 34.91 -21.42 15.84
N VAL A 365 34.38 -22.35 16.63
CA VAL A 365 35.11 -22.97 17.72
C VAL A 365 36.35 -23.66 17.12
N ASP A 366 37.51 -23.37 17.70
CA ASP A 366 38.83 -23.84 17.22
C ASP A 366 39.25 -23.38 15.81
N ALA A 367 38.44 -22.60 15.10
CA ALA A 367 38.73 -22.14 13.74
C ALA A 367 39.37 -20.73 13.69
N ILE A 368 39.26 -19.95 14.77
CA ILE A 368 39.79 -18.58 14.81
C ILE A 368 41.31 -18.61 15.06
N PRO A 369 42.11 -17.90 14.24
CA PRO A 369 43.55 -17.75 14.50
C PRO A 369 43.82 -17.08 15.85
N ALA A 370 44.20 -17.86 16.85
CA ALA A 370 44.50 -17.36 18.19
C ALA A 370 45.99 -17.04 18.37
N ARG A 371 46.26 -16.00 19.18
CA ARG A 371 47.62 -15.53 19.49
C ARG A 371 48.28 -16.30 20.63
N SER A 372 47.48 -16.95 21.47
CA SER A 372 47.90 -17.79 22.59
C SER A 372 46.81 -18.81 22.91
N LYS A 373 47.11 -19.77 23.79
CA LYS A 373 46.12 -20.77 24.25
C LYS A 373 44.99 -20.11 25.02
N GLU A 374 45.29 -19.12 25.85
CA GLU A 374 44.32 -18.35 26.64
C GLU A 374 43.41 -17.52 25.73
N HIS A 375 43.95 -16.94 24.65
CA HIS A 375 43.13 -16.25 23.66
C HIS A 375 42.18 -17.22 22.95
N LEU A 376 42.65 -18.43 22.58
CA LEU A 376 41.78 -19.43 21.96
C LEU A 376 40.66 -19.86 22.92
N GLU A 377 40.98 -20.10 24.18
CA GLU A 377 40.00 -20.44 25.22
C GLU A 377 38.93 -19.35 25.36
N GLY A 378 39.34 -18.09 25.44
CA GLY A 378 38.40 -16.95 25.50
C GLY A 378 37.55 -16.80 24.23
N ALA A 379 38.15 -16.99 23.05
CA ALA A 379 37.44 -16.92 21.77
C ALA A 379 36.39 -18.05 21.64
N ASN A 380 36.75 -19.27 22.04
CA ASN A 380 35.84 -20.40 22.07
C ASN A 380 34.70 -20.19 23.07
N ALA A 381 35.02 -19.73 24.29
CA ALA A 381 34.00 -19.41 25.29
C ALA A 381 33.02 -18.34 24.80
N TYR A 382 33.52 -17.32 24.09
CA TYR A 382 32.66 -16.30 23.47
C TYR A 382 31.79 -16.88 22.36
N ALA A 383 32.34 -17.71 21.47
CA ALA A 383 31.60 -18.36 20.40
C ALA A 383 30.46 -19.25 20.94
N PHE A 384 30.72 -20.04 22.00
CA PHE A 384 29.67 -20.83 22.67
C PHE A 384 28.59 -19.94 23.29
N CYS A 385 28.97 -18.86 23.96
CA CYS A 385 28.01 -17.91 24.53
C CYS A 385 27.13 -17.28 23.44
N GLN A 386 27.71 -16.90 22.29
CA GLN A 386 26.94 -16.39 21.17
C GLN A 386 25.98 -17.44 20.61
N ALA A 387 26.44 -18.67 20.39
CA ALA A 387 25.59 -19.76 19.91
C ALA A 387 24.38 -19.99 20.83
N GLU A 388 24.59 -20.01 22.15
CA GLU A 388 23.51 -20.15 23.15
C GLU A 388 22.49 -19.01 23.09
N ILE A 389 22.93 -17.76 22.86
CA ILE A 389 22.03 -16.61 22.67
C ILE A 389 21.15 -16.82 21.44
N TRP A 390 21.72 -17.25 20.31
CA TRP A 390 20.97 -17.50 19.07
C TRP A 390 19.98 -18.68 19.22
N GLU A 391 20.39 -19.78 19.87
CA GLU A 391 19.50 -20.90 20.19
C GLU A 391 18.35 -20.47 21.11
N SER A 392 18.63 -19.61 22.10
CA SER A 392 17.61 -19.05 22.98
C SER A 392 16.58 -18.22 22.20
N MET A 393 17.04 -17.40 21.24
CA MET A 393 16.14 -16.64 20.35
C MET A 393 15.33 -17.54 19.42
N GLU A 394 15.91 -18.62 18.88
CA GLU A 394 15.18 -19.62 18.10
C GLU A 394 14.07 -20.28 18.94
N ASN A 395 14.40 -20.71 20.16
CA ASN A 395 13.44 -21.30 21.10
C ASN A 395 12.32 -20.32 21.48
N TYR A 396 12.67 -19.04 21.70
CA TYR A 396 11.68 -17.99 21.95
C TYR A 396 10.70 -17.88 20.78
N CYS A 397 11.19 -17.84 19.53
CA CYS A 397 10.33 -17.83 18.35
C CYS A 397 9.40 -19.05 18.29
N HIS A 398 9.92 -20.26 18.55
CA HIS A 398 9.13 -21.48 18.56
C HIS A 398 8.01 -21.46 19.61
N THR A 399 8.30 -20.96 20.82
CA THR A 399 7.28 -20.85 21.88
C THR A 399 6.21 -19.81 21.56
N GLY A 400 6.58 -18.69 20.94
CA GLY A 400 5.63 -17.68 20.46
C GLY A 400 4.70 -18.21 19.37
N VAL A 401 5.25 -18.93 18.38
CA VAL A 401 4.50 -19.56 17.27
C VAL A 401 3.60 -20.71 17.74
N ASN A 402 4.03 -21.50 18.73
CA ASN A 402 3.29 -22.66 19.24
C ASN A 402 2.42 -22.37 20.47
N SER A 403 2.40 -21.13 20.97
CA SER A 403 1.54 -20.73 22.08
C SER A 403 0.06 -20.94 21.71
N SER A 404 -0.78 -21.30 22.69
CA SER A 404 -2.22 -21.55 22.49
C SER A 404 -3.01 -20.34 21.95
N GLU A 405 -2.40 -19.16 21.88
CA GLU A 405 -2.95 -17.98 21.20
C GLU A 405 -2.76 -18.01 19.67
N ALA A 406 -1.88 -18.88 19.15
CA ALA A 406 -1.54 -19.01 17.73
C ALA A 406 -2.16 -20.24 17.03
N ALA A 407 -2.85 -21.13 17.76
CA ALA A 407 -3.59 -22.26 17.17
C ALA A 407 -5.12 -22.06 17.33
N PRO A 408 -5.94 -22.08 16.26
CA PRO A 408 -5.65 -22.38 14.87
C PRO A 408 -5.61 -21.10 14.01
N LEU A 409 -4.41 -20.55 13.77
CA LEU A 409 -4.12 -19.85 12.51
C LEU A 409 -3.88 -20.86 11.37
N GLN A 410 -4.51 -22.04 11.44
CA GLN A 410 -4.63 -22.91 10.29
C GLN A 410 -5.33 -22.09 9.22
N TYR A 411 -4.65 -21.93 8.08
CA TYR A 411 -5.25 -21.57 6.82
C TYR A 411 -6.55 -22.36 6.70
N SER A 412 -7.69 -21.71 6.91
CA SER A 412 -8.98 -22.34 6.71
C SER A 412 -9.20 -22.34 5.20
N PRO A 413 -9.19 -23.50 4.54
CA PRO A 413 -9.51 -23.58 3.11
C PRO A 413 -11.01 -23.35 2.87
N ALA A 414 -11.80 -23.10 3.93
CA ALA A 414 -13.25 -23.02 3.88
C ALA A 414 -13.78 -21.83 3.07
N ILE A 415 -12.94 -20.84 2.76
CA ILE A 415 -13.25 -19.91 1.68
C ILE A 415 -12.12 -20.03 0.65
N ASP A 416 -12.39 -20.81 -0.39
CA ASP A 416 -11.59 -20.85 -1.60
C ASP A 416 -11.73 -19.51 -2.33
N PHE A 417 -11.04 -18.50 -1.81
CA PHE A 417 -10.99 -17.17 -2.40
C PHE A 417 -10.27 -17.20 -3.76
N ALA A 418 -9.51 -18.25 -4.08
CA ALA A 418 -8.93 -18.41 -5.41
C ALA A 418 -10.04 -18.61 -6.47
N ALA A 419 -11.14 -19.29 -6.11
CA ALA A 419 -12.33 -19.40 -6.95
C ALA A 419 -13.07 -18.07 -7.17
N VAL A 420 -12.93 -17.08 -6.26
CA VAL A 420 -13.64 -15.79 -6.31
C VAL A 420 -12.78 -14.66 -6.90
N LEU A 421 -11.45 -14.77 -6.81
CA LEU A 421 -10.48 -13.74 -7.18
C LEU A 421 -9.74 -14.02 -8.50
N GLY A 422 -9.89 -15.21 -9.07
CA GLY A 422 -9.24 -15.62 -10.32
C GLY A 422 -7.83 -16.21 -10.14
N PRO A 423 -7.22 -16.73 -11.22
CA PRO A 423 -6.01 -17.56 -11.17
C PRO A 423 -4.73 -16.81 -10.77
N ALA A 424 -4.76 -15.48 -10.63
CA ALA A 424 -3.61 -14.68 -10.19
C ALA A 424 -3.18 -14.92 -8.73
N ALA A 425 -3.91 -15.75 -7.97
CA ALA A 425 -3.57 -16.13 -6.60
C ALA A 425 -2.50 -17.24 -6.49
N GLU A 426 -1.99 -17.79 -7.60
CA GLU A 426 -0.89 -18.75 -7.58
C GLU A 426 0.47 -18.03 -7.65
N ILE A 427 1.13 -17.89 -6.49
CA ILE A 427 2.57 -17.65 -6.46
C ILE A 427 3.22 -19.03 -6.64
N PRO A 428 4.13 -19.23 -7.62
CA PRO A 428 4.83 -20.49 -7.76
C PRO A 428 5.53 -20.81 -6.43
N SER A 429 5.34 -22.04 -5.94
CA SER A 429 6.07 -22.53 -4.78
C SER A 429 7.56 -22.34 -5.02
N VAL A 430 8.19 -21.44 -4.27
CA VAL A 430 9.66 -21.29 -4.30
C VAL A 430 10.21 -22.62 -3.79
N PRO A 431 10.97 -23.38 -4.60
CA PRO A 431 11.56 -24.62 -4.13
C PRO A 431 12.51 -24.27 -2.98
N VAL A 432 12.34 -24.97 -1.86
CA VAL A 432 13.28 -24.93 -0.74
C VAL A 432 14.67 -25.21 -1.32
N PRO A 433 15.65 -24.30 -1.22
CA PRO A 433 17.00 -24.61 -1.63
C PRO A 433 17.48 -25.76 -0.74
N THR A 434 17.63 -26.94 -1.36
CA THR A 434 18.37 -28.03 -0.74
C THR A 434 19.77 -27.50 -0.45
N PRO A 435 20.32 -27.69 0.76
CA PRO A 435 21.68 -27.26 1.06
C PRO A 435 22.61 -27.92 0.03
N SER A 436 23.19 -27.10 -0.85
CA SER A 436 24.27 -27.55 -1.70
C SER A 436 25.45 -27.83 -0.79
N VAL A 437 25.72 -29.10 -0.55
CA VAL A 437 26.99 -29.54 -0.01
C VAL A 437 28.04 -29.21 -1.07
N GLY A 438 28.77 -28.13 -0.86
CA GLY A 438 29.84 -27.64 -1.70
C GLY A 438 30.85 -26.87 -0.86
#